data_AF-A0A8J7HM63-F1
#
_entry.id   AF-A0A8J7HM63-F1
#
_cell.length_a   1.000
_cell.length_b   1.000
_cell.length_c   1.000
_cell.angle_alpha   90.00
_cell.angle_beta   90.00
_cell.angle_gamma   90.00
#
_symmetry.space_group_name_H-M   'P 1'
#
loop_
_entity.id
_entity.type
_entity.pdbx_description
1 polymer ?
#
loop_
_entity_poly.entity_id
_entity_poly.type
_entity_poly.pdbx_seq_one_letter_code
_entity_poly.pdbx_strand_id
1 'polypeptide(L)'
;MQNKNNLWQLGVVFATLLIGSLISDSSVQGNQISSSAIAAFGDTAYAAKIANLTNGNYQFCSQPDPKDWRDGAGVCFNFNKIGNRVEGYYGYPHSDNFICIRGAVNGNHIAGEALAISWDINQWKNTPESTFKWDFEGNLTLSQGNIVSTVNNGEDAVKWILYRHASLNIDEFYQYNYPRMTSPSQLCEWKLK
;
A
#
# COMPACT_ATOMS: atom_id res chain seq x y z
N MET A 1 -55.00 14.24 -38.87
CA MET A 1 -54.46 15.60 -39.09
C MET A 1 -53.02 15.44 -39.56
N GLN A 2 -52.77 15.84 -40.81
CA GLN A 2 -51.50 15.74 -41.52
C GLN A 2 -50.59 16.94 -41.20
N ASN A 3 -49.32 16.73 -41.55
CA ASN A 3 -48.38 17.68 -42.13
C ASN A 3 -47.57 18.57 -41.18
N LYS A 4 -46.24 18.38 -41.21
CA LYS A 4 -45.37 19.25 -42.03
C LYS A 4 -43.97 18.64 -42.19
N ASN A 5 -43.68 18.25 -43.43
CA ASN A 5 -42.33 18.08 -43.96
C ASN A 5 -41.60 19.44 -43.97
N ASN A 6 -40.27 19.41 -43.79
CA ASN A 6 -39.40 20.41 -44.42
C ASN A 6 -38.01 19.78 -44.68
N LEU A 7 -37.88 19.21 -45.88
CA LEU A 7 -36.60 19.04 -46.57
C LEU A 7 -36.17 20.40 -47.12
N TRP A 8 -34.93 20.81 -46.87
CA TRP A 8 -34.13 21.56 -47.85
C TRP A 8 -32.68 21.06 -47.78
N GLN A 9 -32.24 20.53 -48.92
CA GLN A 9 -30.85 20.22 -49.24
C GLN A 9 -30.13 21.46 -49.77
N LEU A 10 -28.80 21.40 -49.74
CA LEU A 10 -27.78 21.92 -50.69
C LEU A 10 -26.52 22.14 -49.83
N GLY A 11 -25.40 21.43 -49.94
CA GLY A 11 -24.77 20.87 -51.12
C GLY A 11 -23.64 21.81 -51.55
N VAL A 12 -22.44 21.68 -50.99
CA VAL A 12 -21.20 22.20 -51.60
C VAL A 12 -20.07 21.21 -51.40
N VAL A 13 -19.66 20.60 -52.51
CA VAL A 13 -18.45 19.80 -52.68
C VAL A 13 -17.32 20.76 -52.98
N PHE A 14 -16.26 20.78 -52.15
CA PHE A 14 -14.99 21.38 -52.53
C PHE A 14 -13.99 20.27 -52.81
N ALA A 15 -13.80 19.99 -54.11
CA ALA A 15 -12.65 19.27 -54.61
C ALA A 15 -11.55 20.28 -54.94
N THR A 16 -10.45 20.24 -54.19
CA THR A 16 -9.20 20.90 -54.59
C THR A 16 -8.12 19.84 -54.73
N LEU A 17 -7.82 19.51 -55.99
CA LEU A 17 -6.54 18.96 -56.42
C LEU A 17 -5.47 20.04 -56.24
N LEU A 18 -4.29 19.70 -55.69
CA LEU A 18 -3.01 20.28 -56.10
C LEU A 18 -1.80 19.48 -55.57
N ILE A 19 -1.19 18.76 -56.53
CA ILE A 19 0.24 18.61 -56.85
C ILE A 19 1.19 18.18 -55.71
N GLY A 20 1.79 17.01 -55.92
CA GLY A 20 2.87 16.48 -55.10
C GLY A 20 4.21 17.19 -55.31
N SER A 21 5.03 17.10 -54.27
CA SER A 21 6.47 17.28 -54.31
C SER A 21 7.09 16.15 -53.50
N LEU A 22 7.82 15.27 -54.17
CA LEU A 22 8.72 14.31 -53.54
C LEU A 22 9.88 15.11 -52.95
N ILE A 23 9.95 15.21 -51.62
CA ILE A 23 11.16 15.63 -50.93
C ILE A 23 11.78 14.36 -50.36
N SER A 24 12.86 13.94 -50.99
CA SER A 24 13.76 12.91 -50.48
C SER A 24 14.54 13.48 -49.30
N ASP A 25 14.06 13.27 -48.09
CA ASP A 25 14.85 13.54 -46.88
C ASP A 25 15.67 12.30 -46.53
N SER A 26 16.97 12.36 -46.86
CA SER A 26 18.00 11.50 -46.31
C SER A 26 18.17 11.83 -44.83
N SER A 27 17.45 11.16 -43.93
CA SER A 27 17.73 11.25 -42.50
C SER A 27 18.90 10.33 -42.15
N VAL A 28 19.96 11.01 -41.73
CA VAL A 28 21.23 10.47 -41.27
C VAL A 28 20.99 9.58 -40.05
N GLN A 29 21.68 8.44 -40.04
CA GLN A 29 21.76 7.47 -38.96
C GLN A 29 22.28 8.13 -37.68
N GLY A 30 21.37 8.60 -36.84
CA GLY A 30 21.66 9.06 -35.49
C GLY A 30 21.79 7.87 -34.56
N ASN A 31 23.03 7.53 -34.19
CA ASN A 31 23.32 6.63 -33.07
C ASN A 31 22.51 7.07 -31.85
N GLN A 32 21.65 6.19 -31.34
CA GLN A 32 21.04 6.36 -30.03
C GLN A 32 22.13 6.18 -28.98
N ILE A 33 22.75 7.31 -28.60
CA ILE A 33 23.56 7.40 -27.40
C ILE A 33 22.61 7.08 -26.24
N SER A 34 22.81 5.92 -25.61
CA SER A 34 22.13 5.54 -24.39
C SER A 34 22.35 6.65 -23.36
N SER A 35 21.29 7.39 -23.05
CA SER A 35 21.31 8.48 -22.10
C SER A 35 21.60 7.92 -20.70
N SER A 36 22.86 8.05 -20.31
CA SER A 36 23.36 8.37 -18.98
C SER A 36 22.30 8.40 -17.86
N ALA A 37 22.41 7.43 -16.96
CA ALA A 37 21.93 7.57 -15.59
C ALA A 37 22.67 8.74 -14.93
N ILE A 38 22.03 9.91 -14.94
CA ILE A 38 22.39 11.03 -14.09
C ILE A 38 21.54 10.86 -12.84
N ALA A 39 22.16 10.38 -11.76
CA ALA A 39 21.56 10.36 -10.44
C ALA A 39 21.25 11.81 -10.02
N ALA A 40 19.99 12.21 -10.17
CA ALA A 40 19.48 13.46 -9.65
C ALA A 40 19.36 13.32 -8.12
N PHE A 41 20.24 14.02 -7.41
CA PHE A 41 20.09 14.27 -5.99
C PHE A 41 18.87 15.17 -5.79
N GLY A 42 17.80 14.58 -5.26
CA GLY A 42 16.53 15.24 -4.99
C GLY A 42 15.36 14.56 -5.68
N ASP A 43 15.20 13.25 -5.49
CA ASP A 43 14.09 12.51 -6.05
C ASP A 43 13.06 12.25 -4.94
N THR A 44 11.89 12.87 -5.07
CA THR A 44 10.63 12.27 -4.65
C THR A 44 10.51 10.95 -5.42
N ALA A 45 11.23 9.92 -4.95
CA ALA A 45 11.13 8.58 -5.48
C ALA A 45 9.68 8.15 -5.24
N TYR A 46 8.87 8.16 -6.29
CA TYR A 46 7.58 7.47 -6.28
C TYR A 46 7.89 6.05 -5.82
N ALA A 47 7.42 5.72 -4.61
CA ALA A 47 7.77 4.49 -3.94
C ALA A 47 7.43 3.32 -4.86
N ALA A 48 8.39 2.41 -5.07
CA ALA A 48 8.13 1.20 -5.82
C ALA A 48 6.95 0.48 -5.16
N LYS A 49 5.94 0.11 -5.96
CA LYS A 49 4.76 -0.58 -5.43
C LYS A 49 5.19 -1.82 -4.66
N ILE A 50 4.60 -2.11 -3.49
CA ILE A 50 4.98 -3.30 -2.70
C ILE A 50 4.90 -4.57 -3.56
N ALA A 51 3.90 -4.66 -4.44
CA ALA A 51 3.73 -5.78 -5.35
C ALA A 51 4.99 -6.11 -6.18
N ASN A 52 5.79 -5.09 -6.52
CA ASN A 52 6.97 -5.21 -7.37
C ASN A 52 8.27 -5.43 -6.58
N LEU A 53 8.23 -5.35 -5.25
CA LEU A 53 9.40 -5.63 -4.42
C LEU A 53 9.79 -7.11 -4.52
N THR A 54 11.08 -7.39 -4.43
CA THR A 54 11.59 -8.76 -4.28
C THR A 54 11.24 -9.31 -2.89
N ASN A 55 11.55 -10.58 -2.66
CA ASN A 55 11.50 -11.12 -1.29
C ASN A 55 12.51 -10.39 -0.41
N GLY A 56 12.14 -10.09 0.84
CA GLY A 56 12.99 -9.33 1.74
C GLY A 56 12.24 -8.70 2.92
N ASN A 57 12.97 -7.92 3.72
CA ASN A 57 12.41 -7.17 4.83
C ASN A 57 12.35 -5.68 4.47
N TYR A 58 11.24 -5.03 4.77
CA TYR A 58 10.95 -3.67 4.35
C TYR A 58 10.26 -2.90 5.46
N GLN A 59 10.51 -1.59 5.50
CA GLN A 59 9.76 -0.64 6.31
C GLN A 59 9.25 0.47 5.42
N PHE A 60 7.95 0.72 5.50
CA PHE A 60 7.25 1.81 4.83
C PHE A 60 6.59 2.67 5.90
N CYS A 61 6.70 3.99 5.82
CA CYS A 61 6.09 4.89 6.79
C CYS A 61 5.33 6.03 6.11
N SER A 62 4.30 6.56 6.76
CA SER A 62 3.51 7.67 6.23
C SER A 62 4.26 9.01 6.20
N GLN A 63 5.44 9.08 6.81
CA GLN A 63 6.33 10.24 6.75
C GLN A 63 7.73 9.85 6.24
N PRO A 64 8.51 10.83 5.73
CA PRO A 64 9.87 10.57 5.27
C PRO A 64 10.81 10.06 6.37
N ASP A 65 11.82 9.30 5.96
CA ASP A 65 12.87 8.77 6.83
C ASP A 65 13.53 9.86 7.68
N PRO A 66 13.34 9.84 9.02
CA PRO A 66 13.93 10.82 9.91
C PRO A 66 15.46 10.72 9.89
N LYS A 67 16.12 11.87 9.97
CA LYS A 67 17.60 11.99 9.98
C LYS A 67 18.14 12.18 11.40
N ASP A 68 17.44 11.62 12.37
CA ASP A 68 17.76 11.68 13.80
C ASP A 68 17.66 10.27 14.43
N TRP A 69 17.50 10.20 15.76
CA TRP A 69 17.46 8.96 16.53
C TRP A 69 16.19 8.13 16.33
N ARG A 70 15.16 8.65 15.64
CA ARG A 70 13.87 7.96 15.50
C ARG A 70 13.98 6.79 14.53
N ASP A 71 13.35 5.68 14.90
CA ASP A 71 13.27 4.47 14.07
C ASP A 71 12.18 4.57 13.00
N GLY A 72 11.34 5.60 13.05
CA GLY A 72 10.31 5.88 12.06
C GLY A 72 9.57 7.18 12.37
N ALA A 73 8.72 7.60 11.45
CA ALA A 73 7.92 8.82 11.58
C ALA A 73 6.52 8.59 11.00
N GLY A 74 5.50 9.14 11.65
CA GLY A 74 4.10 8.79 11.36
C GLY A 74 3.77 7.34 11.76
N VAL A 75 2.91 6.70 10.98
CA VAL A 75 2.57 5.28 11.13
C VAL A 75 3.37 4.46 10.13
N CYS A 76 3.85 3.30 10.55
CA CYS A 76 4.77 2.49 9.77
C CYS A 76 4.30 1.04 9.65
N PHE A 77 4.57 0.43 8.50
CA PHE A 77 4.46 -0.99 8.26
C PHE A 77 5.86 -1.60 8.12
N ASN A 78 6.25 -2.46 9.04
CA ASN A 78 7.50 -3.20 9.00
C ASN A 78 7.19 -4.69 8.73
N PHE A 79 7.69 -5.24 7.63
CA PHE A 79 7.25 -6.54 7.14
C PHE A 79 8.31 -7.34 6.38
N ASN A 80 8.14 -8.66 6.41
CA ASN A 80 8.78 -9.59 5.50
C ASN A 80 7.86 -9.88 4.31
N LYS A 81 8.43 -9.93 3.11
CA LYS A 81 7.73 -10.28 1.87
C LYS A 81 8.26 -11.58 1.29
N ILE A 82 7.35 -12.48 0.92
CA ILE A 82 7.64 -13.73 0.19
C ILE A 82 6.60 -13.88 -0.92
N GLY A 83 7.05 -13.77 -2.18
CA GLY A 83 6.17 -13.79 -3.35
C GLY A 83 5.16 -12.65 -3.27
N ASN A 84 3.88 -12.95 -3.42
CA ASN A 84 2.80 -11.99 -3.30
C ASN A 84 2.25 -11.82 -1.87
N ARG A 85 2.92 -12.39 -0.85
CA ARG A 85 2.48 -12.32 0.54
C ARG A 85 3.40 -11.47 1.39
N VAL A 86 2.83 -10.86 2.42
CA VAL A 86 3.56 -10.14 3.47
C VAL A 86 3.11 -10.61 4.84
N GLU A 87 4.02 -10.52 5.79
CA GLU A 87 3.77 -10.71 7.21
C GLU A 87 4.63 -9.73 8.00
N GLY A 88 4.03 -9.02 8.94
CA GLY A 88 4.71 -7.98 9.69
C GLY A 88 3.78 -7.27 10.65
N TYR A 89 4.18 -6.09 11.07
CA TYR A 89 3.42 -5.26 11.99
C TYR A 89 3.32 -3.81 11.57
N TYR A 90 2.18 -3.23 11.90
CA TYR A 90 1.77 -1.88 11.57
C TYR A 90 1.51 -1.09 12.84
N GLY A 91 2.06 0.12 12.94
CA GLY A 91 1.77 1.01 14.07
C GLY A 91 2.76 2.15 14.18
N TYR A 92 2.66 2.90 15.29
CA TYR A 92 3.50 4.07 15.51
C TYR A 92 4.82 3.64 16.17
N PRO A 93 6.00 3.96 15.57
CA PRO A 93 7.33 3.47 15.98
C PRO A 93 7.70 3.63 17.46
N HIS A 94 7.10 4.58 18.16
CA HIS A 94 7.42 4.92 19.56
C HIS A 94 6.18 4.80 20.47
N SER A 95 5.32 3.82 20.17
CA SER A 95 4.13 3.47 20.94
C SER A 95 4.14 1.98 21.30
N ASP A 96 3.16 1.56 22.09
CA ASP A 96 2.79 0.17 22.37
C ASP A 96 1.64 -0.34 21.47
N ASN A 97 1.15 0.49 20.56
CA ASN A 97 -0.02 0.22 19.72
C ASN A 97 0.40 -0.31 18.36
N PHE A 98 0.48 -1.64 18.25
CA PHE A 98 0.81 -2.33 17.02
C PHE A 98 -0.26 -3.37 16.65
N ILE A 99 -0.46 -3.53 15.34
CA ILE A 99 -1.29 -4.56 14.73
C ILE A 99 -0.43 -5.41 13.83
N CYS A 100 -0.43 -6.72 14.06
CA CYS A 100 0.16 -7.65 13.12
C CYS A 100 -0.73 -7.82 11.92
N ILE A 101 -0.14 -7.87 10.73
CA ILE A 101 -0.84 -8.03 9.47
C ILE A 101 -0.16 -9.13 8.70
N ARG A 102 -0.96 -10.06 8.18
CA ARG A 102 -0.53 -11.01 7.15
C ARG A 102 -1.53 -10.99 6.01
N GLY A 103 -1.05 -10.97 4.78
CA GLY A 103 -1.96 -10.82 3.66
C GLY A 103 -1.32 -11.00 2.29
N ALA A 104 -2.17 -10.95 1.28
CA ALA A 104 -1.76 -10.87 -0.12
C ALA A 104 -1.64 -9.41 -0.54
N VAL A 105 -0.65 -9.13 -1.38
CA VAL A 105 -0.36 -7.80 -1.90
C VAL A 105 -0.96 -7.63 -3.30
N ASN A 106 -1.65 -6.51 -3.52
CA ASN A 106 -2.09 -6.03 -4.82
C ASN A 106 -1.73 -4.53 -4.97
N GLY A 107 -0.70 -4.20 -5.75
CA GLY A 107 -0.14 -2.86 -5.77
C GLY A 107 0.46 -2.48 -4.41
N ASN A 108 -0.08 -1.45 -3.77
CA ASN A 108 0.24 -1.00 -2.40
C ASN A 108 -0.82 -1.38 -1.38
N HIS A 109 -1.82 -2.16 -1.80
CA HIS A 109 -2.88 -2.64 -0.95
C HIS A 109 -2.56 -4.04 -0.44
N ILE A 110 -2.83 -4.29 0.83
CA ILE A 110 -2.65 -5.56 1.50
C ILE A 110 -4.00 -5.98 2.07
N ALA A 111 -4.46 -7.16 1.66
CA ALA A 111 -5.68 -7.77 2.15
C ALA A 111 -5.38 -9.11 2.83
N GLY A 112 -5.93 -9.31 4.03
CA GLY A 112 -5.72 -10.55 4.77
C GLY A 112 -6.29 -10.52 6.19
N GLU A 113 -5.50 -11.00 7.14
CA GLU A 113 -5.88 -11.08 8.56
C GLU A 113 -4.99 -10.19 9.40
N ALA A 114 -5.50 -9.79 10.56
CA ALA A 114 -4.73 -9.03 11.54
C ALA A 114 -4.83 -9.62 12.94
N LEU A 115 -3.80 -9.38 13.75
CA LEU A 115 -3.71 -9.87 15.12
C LEU A 115 -3.27 -8.72 16.04
N ALA A 116 -3.97 -8.54 17.15
CA ALA A 116 -3.68 -7.49 18.14
C ALA A 116 -3.58 -8.09 19.55
N ILE A 117 -2.68 -7.60 20.38
CA ILE A 117 -2.62 -7.98 21.80
C ILE A 117 -3.73 -7.23 22.55
N SER A 118 -4.54 -7.96 23.31
CA SER A 118 -5.53 -7.41 24.23
C SER A 118 -4.88 -7.22 25.60
N TRP A 119 -4.32 -6.03 25.85
CA TRP A 119 -3.82 -5.66 27.17
C TRP A 119 -4.99 -5.40 28.13
N ASP A 120 -4.96 -5.97 29.34
CA ASP A 120 -6.05 -5.93 30.34
C ASP A 120 -6.49 -4.51 30.77
N ILE A 121 -5.69 -3.49 30.45
CA ILE A 121 -5.96 -2.08 30.79
C ILE A 121 -7.00 -1.46 29.84
N ASN A 122 -7.10 -1.97 28.62
CA ASN A 122 -8.13 -1.61 27.67
C ASN A 122 -8.95 -2.87 27.41
N GLN A 123 -9.88 -3.18 28.31
CA GLN A 123 -10.91 -4.17 28.00
C GLN A 123 -11.67 -3.67 26.77
N TRP A 124 -11.30 -4.15 25.58
CA TRP A 124 -12.12 -4.06 24.38
C TRP A 124 -13.36 -4.92 24.66
N LYS A 125 -14.28 -4.37 25.48
CA LYS A 125 -15.48 -5.05 26.00
C LYS A 125 -16.37 -5.55 24.87
N ASN A 126 -16.21 -4.99 23.67
CA ASN A 126 -16.83 -5.44 22.44
C ASN A 126 -15.73 -5.45 21.37
N THR A 127 -15.30 -6.62 20.94
CA THR A 127 -14.48 -6.77 19.74
C THR A 127 -15.35 -6.31 18.56
N PRO A 128 -14.97 -5.27 17.80
CA PRO A 128 -15.85 -4.77 16.75
C PRO A 128 -16.06 -5.85 15.67
N GLU A 129 -17.28 -6.36 15.57
CA GLU A 129 -17.67 -7.21 14.44
C GLU A 129 -17.72 -6.37 13.15
N SER A 130 -18.18 -5.11 13.28
CA SER A 130 -18.26 -4.14 12.20
C SER A 130 -16.91 -3.55 11.83
N THR A 131 -16.78 -3.17 10.57
CA THR A 131 -15.63 -2.47 10.01
C THR A 131 -15.34 -1.14 10.72
N PHE A 132 -14.08 -0.94 11.10
CA PHE A 132 -13.58 0.31 11.65
C PHE A 132 -12.17 0.63 11.15
N LYS A 133 -11.80 1.91 11.18
CA LYS A 133 -10.43 2.38 10.89
C LYS A 133 -9.62 2.31 12.17
N TRP A 134 -8.45 1.68 12.11
CA TRP A 134 -7.59 1.50 13.27
C TRP A 134 -6.73 2.73 13.54
N ASP A 135 -6.15 3.32 12.50
CA ASP A 135 -5.32 4.52 12.56
C ASP A 135 -6.11 5.80 12.24
N PHE A 136 -5.59 6.93 12.72
CA PHE A 136 -6.18 8.25 12.49
C PHE A 136 -6.13 8.64 11.00
N GLU A 137 -5.06 8.25 10.31
CA GLU A 137 -4.87 8.47 8.88
C GLU A 137 -5.79 7.59 8.01
N GLY A 138 -6.38 6.53 8.61
CA GLY A 138 -7.39 5.69 7.97
C GLY A 138 -6.85 4.73 6.91
N ASN A 139 -5.58 4.36 6.99
CA ASN A 139 -4.92 3.43 6.08
C ASN A 139 -5.23 1.97 6.39
N LEU A 140 -5.42 1.64 7.68
CA LEU A 140 -5.75 0.30 8.15
C LEU A 140 -7.22 0.20 8.56
N THR A 141 -7.92 -0.71 7.91
CA THR A 141 -9.29 -1.07 8.24
C THR A 141 -9.35 -2.50 8.77
N LEU A 142 -10.04 -2.70 9.88
CA LEU A 142 -10.21 -3.98 10.57
C LEU A 142 -11.69 -4.32 10.74
N SER A 143 -12.02 -5.60 10.73
CA SER A 143 -13.38 -6.10 10.97
C SER A 143 -13.36 -7.57 11.39
N GLN A 144 -14.52 -8.08 11.85
CA GLN A 144 -14.70 -9.48 12.21
C GLN A 144 -13.69 -9.93 13.29
N GLY A 145 -13.52 -9.09 14.32
CA GLY A 145 -12.63 -9.36 15.44
C GLY A 145 -13.17 -10.45 16.35
N ASN A 146 -12.33 -11.42 16.72
CA ASN A 146 -12.64 -12.49 17.67
C ASN A 146 -11.52 -12.62 18.68
N ILE A 147 -11.85 -12.78 19.96
CA ILE A 147 -10.86 -13.03 21.01
C ILE A 147 -10.36 -14.48 20.88
N VAL A 148 -9.04 -14.63 20.87
CA VAL A 148 -8.34 -15.92 20.84
C VAL A 148 -7.23 -15.89 21.89
N SER A 149 -6.89 -17.03 22.48
CA SER A 149 -5.89 -17.12 23.55
C SER A 149 -4.70 -17.99 23.15
N THR A 150 -3.53 -17.71 23.73
CA THR A 150 -2.36 -18.59 23.56
C THR A 150 -2.51 -19.88 24.37
N VAL A 151 -1.74 -20.89 23.98
CA VAL A 151 -1.82 -22.27 24.47
C VAL A 151 -1.40 -22.45 25.94
N ASN A 152 -0.94 -21.40 26.61
CA ASN A 152 -0.49 -21.49 27.99
C ASN A 152 -1.72 -21.47 28.93
N ASN A 153 -2.12 -22.66 29.38
CA ASN A 153 -3.22 -22.91 30.32
C ASN A 153 -2.90 -22.38 31.74
N GLY A 154 -2.86 -21.07 31.94
CA GLY A 154 -2.65 -20.42 33.24
C GLY A 154 -3.16 -18.97 33.30
N GLU A 155 -3.03 -18.34 34.48
CA GLU A 155 -3.42 -16.93 34.73
C GLU A 155 -2.64 -15.91 33.86
N ASP A 156 -1.54 -16.32 33.22
CA ASP A 156 -0.67 -15.50 32.37
C ASP A 156 -0.98 -15.60 30.85
N ALA A 157 -2.15 -16.10 30.47
CA ALA A 157 -2.50 -16.28 29.07
C ALA A 157 -2.70 -14.92 28.36
N VAL A 158 -1.79 -14.57 27.45
CA VAL A 158 -1.93 -13.39 26.58
C VAL A 158 -3.20 -13.57 25.73
N LYS A 159 -4.15 -12.66 25.90
CA LYS A 159 -5.35 -12.58 25.07
C LYS A 159 -5.01 -11.82 23.80
N TRP A 160 -5.45 -12.37 22.69
CA TRP A 160 -5.28 -11.80 21.36
C TRP A 160 -6.64 -11.52 20.74
N ILE A 161 -6.68 -10.57 19.83
CA ILE A 161 -7.82 -10.33 18.96
C ILE A 161 -7.40 -10.67 17.54
N LEU A 162 -8.03 -11.68 16.96
CA LEU A 162 -7.89 -12.04 15.55
C LEU A 162 -8.97 -11.34 14.74
N TYR A 163 -8.57 -10.44 13.85
CA TYR A 163 -9.43 -9.84 12.84
C TYR A 163 -9.35 -10.67 11.56
N ARG A 164 -10.47 -11.26 11.15
CA ARG A 164 -10.54 -12.09 9.93
C ARG A 164 -10.40 -11.28 8.64
N HIS A 165 -10.62 -9.97 8.72
CA HIS A 165 -10.44 -9.08 7.59
C HIS A 165 -9.67 -7.83 8.02
N ALA A 166 -8.50 -7.69 7.41
CA ALA A 166 -7.63 -6.53 7.46
C ALA A 166 -7.36 -6.02 6.05
N SER A 167 -7.51 -4.72 5.87
CA SER A 167 -7.24 -4.00 4.62
C SER A 167 -6.33 -2.84 4.93
N LEU A 168 -5.08 -2.90 4.45
CA LEU A 168 -4.08 -1.85 4.61
C LEU A 168 -3.77 -1.23 3.25
N ASN A 169 -3.91 0.10 3.12
CA ASN A 169 -3.43 0.86 1.98
C ASN A 169 -2.19 1.67 2.37
N ILE A 170 -1.11 1.58 1.60
CA ILE A 170 0.10 2.39 1.83
C ILE A 170 0.55 3.20 0.60
N ASP A 171 -0.38 3.58 -0.28
CA ASP A 171 -0.08 4.33 -1.51
C ASP A 171 0.82 5.56 -1.31
N GLU A 172 0.68 6.26 -0.19
CA GLU A 172 1.42 7.50 0.12
C GLU A 172 2.57 7.28 1.11
N PHE A 173 3.02 6.04 1.29
CA PHE A 173 4.09 5.74 2.24
C PHE A 173 5.47 5.83 1.58
N TYR A 174 6.44 6.31 2.35
CA TYR A 174 7.84 6.34 2.01
C TYR A 174 8.49 5.00 2.36
N GLN A 175 9.11 4.35 1.36
CA GLN A 175 9.99 3.21 1.61
C GLN A 175 11.27 3.68 2.28
N TYR A 176 11.63 3.06 3.40
CA TYR A 176 12.91 3.31 4.07
C TYR A 176 13.98 2.37 3.52
N ASN A 177 15.24 2.80 3.55
CA ASN A 177 16.36 2.03 2.98
C ASN A 177 16.57 0.67 3.65
N TYR A 178 16.24 0.56 4.94
CA TYR A 178 16.27 -0.67 5.71
C TYR A 178 15.28 -0.56 6.88
N PRO A 179 14.74 -1.69 7.38
CA PRO A 179 13.94 -1.70 8.59
C PRO A 179 14.73 -1.22 9.81
N ARG A 180 14.16 -0.28 10.56
CA ARG A 180 14.73 0.27 11.80
C ARG A 180 13.91 -0.09 13.02
N MET A 181 12.59 -0.18 12.86
CA MET A 181 11.71 -0.56 13.96
C MET A 181 12.06 -1.98 14.43
N THR A 182 12.18 -2.16 15.73
CA THR A 182 12.31 -3.48 16.36
C THR A 182 10.93 -4.01 16.70
N SER A 183 10.68 -5.28 16.42
CA SER A 183 9.41 -5.91 16.80
C SER A 183 9.35 -6.10 18.32
N PRO A 184 8.25 -5.73 19.00
CA PRO A 184 8.03 -6.15 20.37
C PRO A 184 8.06 -7.69 20.46
N SER A 185 8.60 -8.23 21.56
CA SER A 185 8.52 -9.67 21.82
C SER A 185 7.06 -10.10 21.92
N GLN A 186 6.74 -11.32 21.48
CA GLN A 186 5.39 -11.89 21.40
C GLN A 186 4.51 -11.34 20.27
N LEU A 187 4.87 -10.19 19.67
CA LEU A 187 4.13 -9.63 18.56
C LEU A 187 4.16 -10.57 17.34
N CYS A 188 3.00 -10.79 16.73
CA CYS A 188 2.78 -11.60 15.53
C CYS A 188 2.99 -13.11 15.70
N GLU A 189 2.77 -13.61 16.92
CA GLU A 189 2.67 -15.04 17.17
C GLU A 189 1.35 -15.62 16.64
N TRP A 190 1.34 -16.04 15.37
CA TRP A 190 0.15 -16.63 14.73
C TRP A 190 -0.21 -18.05 15.20
N LYS A 191 0.48 -18.60 16.21
CA LYS A 191 0.21 -19.92 16.81
C LYS A 191 -0.96 -19.83 17.80
N LEU A 192 -2.12 -19.51 17.26
CA LEU A 192 -3.37 -19.34 18.00
C LEU A 192 -4.09 -20.69 18.07
N LYS A 193 -4.77 -20.99 19.19
CA LYS A 193 -5.65 -22.16 19.33
C LYS A 193 -7.11 -21.74 19.36
#